data_AF-A0A0Q4J364-F1
#
_entry.id   AF-A0A0Q4J364-F1
#
_cell.length_a   1.000
_cell.length_b   1.000
_cell.length_c   1.000
_cell.angle_alpha   90.00
_cell.angle_beta   90.00
_cell.angle_gamma   90.00
#
_symmetry.space_group_name_H-M   'P 1'
#
loop_
_entity.id
_entity.type
_entity.pdbx_description
1 polymer ?
#
loop_
_entity_poly.entity_id
_entity_poly.type
_entity_poly.pdbx_seq_one_letter_code
_entity_poly.pdbx_strand_id
1 'polypeptide(L)'
;MGTTYRLVAAAMALATAGSAAASERSYRADANATRSVDLSLCTNRVYVKVKGDGDTDLDFTITDDRGNVVHRDFDSTDLTFVTLTPRIDGGCASYALKVQNRGSVYNNFVVTIEDRGTTASTTTTAANTGQNRRIAIHNHTAEAFRKLYWSNTAETTFPTTNRLGTSPMNAGSNRNFDVNDGSGACHFDFKVETASGRSYTKSDINVCTESSIEFGTEFSH
;
A
#
# COMPACT_ATOMS: atom_id res chain seq x y z
N MET A 1 -50.83 -30.52 -29.15
CA MET A 1 -49.81 -29.51 -29.47
C MET A 1 -49.44 -28.81 -28.17
N GLY A 2 -48.38 -29.25 -27.50
CA GLY A 2 -47.96 -28.70 -26.20
C GLY A 2 -46.52 -28.20 -26.30
N THR A 3 -46.33 -26.89 -26.23
CA THR A 3 -45.02 -26.25 -26.33
C THR A 3 -44.40 -26.18 -24.94
N THR A 4 -43.47 -27.10 -24.64
CA THR A 4 -42.61 -27.01 -23.45
C THR A 4 -41.48 -26.01 -23.68
N TYR A 5 -41.50 -24.88 -22.98
CA TYR A 5 -40.35 -23.99 -22.85
C TYR A 5 -39.43 -24.50 -21.73
N ARG A 6 -38.17 -24.80 -22.07
CA ARG A 6 -37.12 -25.08 -21.08
C ARG A 6 -36.50 -23.76 -20.62
N LEU A 7 -36.65 -23.45 -19.34
CA LEU A 7 -35.91 -22.38 -18.67
C LEU A 7 -34.46 -22.84 -18.48
N VAL A 8 -33.50 -22.15 -19.11
CA VAL A 8 -32.08 -22.32 -18.82
C VAL A 8 -31.73 -21.36 -17.69
N ALA A 9 -31.55 -21.89 -16.48
CA ALA A 9 -31.04 -21.12 -15.36
C ALA A 9 -29.53 -20.91 -15.54
N ALA A 10 -29.11 -19.68 -15.80
CA ALA A 10 -27.69 -19.31 -15.76
C ALA A 10 -27.27 -19.19 -14.29
N ALA A 11 -26.44 -20.13 -13.82
CA ALA A 11 -25.81 -20.04 -12.51
C ALA A 11 -24.75 -18.92 -12.55
N MET A 12 -25.03 -17.80 -11.89
CA MET A 12 -24.06 -16.74 -11.63
C MET A 12 -23.06 -17.25 -10.59
N ALA A 13 -21.86 -17.65 -11.04
CA ALA A 13 -20.75 -17.89 -10.15
C ALA A 13 -20.35 -16.56 -9.50
N LEU A 14 -20.53 -16.44 -8.17
CA LEU A 14 -19.97 -15.33 -7.41
C LEU A 14 -18.45 -15.46 -7.40
N ALA A 15 -17.76 -14.61 -8.16
CA ALA A 15 -16.33 -14.42 -8.01
C ALA A 15 -16.07 -13.68 -6.68
N THR A 16 -15.50 -14.38 -5.71
CA THR A 16 -14.93 -13.75 -4.51
C THR A 16 -13.75 -12.88 -4.94
N ALA A 17 -13.82 -11.57 -4.71
CA ALA A 17 -12.70 -10.66 -4.89
C ALA A 17 -11.55 -11.09 -3.98
N GLY A 18 -10.46 -11.58 -4.56
CA GLY A 18 -9.23 -11.86 -3.83
C GLY A 18 -8.59 -10.54 -3.42
N SER A 19 -8.32 -10.39 -2.13
CA SER A 19 -7.43 -9.36 -1.59
C SER A 19 -6.10 -9.39 -2.35
N ALA A 20 -5.44 -8.24 -2.55
CA ALA A 20 -4.03 -8.22 -2.94
C ALA A 20 -3.27 -9.13 -1.97
N ALA A 21 -2.80 -10.28 -2.44
CA ALA A 21 -2.29 -11.32 -1.57
C ALA A 21 -0.91 -10.88 -1.06
N ALA A 22 -0.86 -10.29 0.13
CA ALA A 22 0.40 -10.11 0.84
C ALA A 22 1.03 -11.51 1.03
N SER A 23 2.22 -11.71 0.47
CA SER A 23 2.98 -12.94 0.67
C SER A 23 3.73 -12.84 1.98
N GLU A 24 3.30 -13.61 2.98
CA GLU A 24 3.99 -13.71 4.25
C GLU A 24 4.86 -14.97 4.31
N ARG A 25 6.09 -14.82 4.78
CA ARG A 25 7.02 -15.93 5.00
C ARG A 25 7.76 -15.75 6.31
N SER A 26 7.81 -16.80 7.11
CA SER A 26 8.52 -16.84 8.37
C SER A 26 9.93 -17.39 8.19
N TYR A 27 10.87 -16.83 8.94
CA TYR A 27 12.27 -17.20 8.95
C TYR A 27 12.81 -17.13 10.37
N ARG A 28 14.03 -17.63 10.54
CA ARG A 28 14.77 -17.57 11.80
C ARG A 28 16.17 -17.02 11.56
N ALA A 29 16.60 -16.11 12.44
CA ALA A 29 17.98 -15.66 12.53
C ALA A 29 18.62 -16.27 13.79
N ASP A 30 19.69 -17.05 13.60
CA ASP A 30 20.50 -17.56 14.70
C ASP A 30 21.16 -16.41 15.49
N ALA A 31 21.49 -16.68 16.76
CA ALA A 31 22.18 -15.73 17.62
C ALA A 31 23.49 -15.24 16.98
N ASN A 32 23.76 -13.94 17.05
CA ASN A 32 24.95 -13.28 16.49
C ASN A 32 25.22 -13.61 15.00
N ALA A 33 24.19 -14.00 14.24
CA ALA A 33 24.31 -14.41 12.86
C ALA A 33 23.53 -13.50 11.92
N THR A 34 23.85 -13.57 10.63
CA THR A 34 23.09 -12.91 9.57
C THR A 34 22.32 -13.93 8.76
N ARG A 35 21.00 -13.75 8.65
CA ARG A 35 20.14 -14.49 7.75
C ARG A 35 19.92 -13.68 6.47
N SER A 36 20.22 -14.28 5.32
CA SER A 36 19.88 -13.72 4.00
C SER A 36 18.58 -14.32 3.48
N VAL A 37 17.74 -13.49 2.88
CA VAL A 37 16.49 -13.86 2.21
C VAL A 37 16.49 -13.22 0.82
N ASP A 38 16.36 -14.06 -0.21
CA ASP A 38 16.22 -13.59 -1.59
C ASP A 38 14.77 -13.20 -1.85
N LEU A 39 14.57 -11.97 -2.34
CA LEU A 39 13.28 -11.41 -2.70
C LEU A 39 13.20 -11.34 -4.22
N SER A 40 12.23 -12.04 -4.81
CA SER A 40 11.91 -11.93 -6.24
C SER A 40 10.69 -11.03 -6.39
N LEU A 41 10.92 -9.82 -6.90
CA LEU A 41 9.93 -8.74 -6.94
C LEU A 41 9.49 -8.49 -8.38
N CYS A 42 8.27 -8.87 -8.70
CA CYS A 42 7.78 -8.91 -10.08
C CYS A 42 6.96 -7.69 -10.51
N THR A 43 6.71 -6.79 -9.57
CA THR A 43 6.01 -5.53 -9.82
C THR A 43 6.96 -4.36 -9.63
N ASN A 44 6.70 -3.26 -10.35
CA ASN A 44 7.54 -2.06 -10.29
C ASN A 44 7.42 -1.28 -8.98
N ARG A 45 6.60 -1.75 -8.03
CA ARG A 45 6.43 -1.13 -6.71
C ARG A 45 5.96 -2.17 -5.69
N VAL A 46 6.77 -2.38 -4.65
CA VAL A 46 6.53 -3.44 -3.65
C VAL A 46 6.75 -2.89 -2.25
N TYR A 47 5.78 -3.07 -1.37
CA TYR A 47 5.97 -2.80 0.05
C TYR A 47 6.52 -4.05 0.75
N VAL A 48 7.66 -3.90 1.40
CA VAL A 48 8.30 -4.96 2.18
C VAL A 48 8.25 -4.55 3.64
N LYS A 49 7.71 -5.41 4.49
CA LYS A 49 7.72 -5.28 5.94
C LYS A 49 8.39 -6.50 6.56
N VAL A 50 9.24 -6.28 7.55
CA VAL A 50 9.88 -7.35 8.31
C VAL A 50 9.60 -7.11 9.78
N LYS A 51 9.14 -8.13 10.50
CA LYS A 51 8.87 -8.06 11.93
C LYS A 51 9.43 -9.27 12.67
N GLY A 52 10.33 -9.05 13.63
CA GLY A 52 10.81 -10.06 14.59
C GLY A 52 9.82 -10.34 15.72
N ASP A 53 10.10 -11.38 16.50
CA ASP A 53 9.27 -11.82 17.62
C ASP A 53 9.50 -11.01 18.92
N GLY A 54 10.53 -10.15 18.95
CA GLY A 54 10.85 -9.27 20.07
C GLY A 54 11.95 -9.79 21.00
N ASP A 55 12.51 -10.99 20.74
CA ASP A 55 13.49 -11.61 21.64
C ASP A 55 14.87 -10.94 21.58
N THR A 56 15.27 -10.46 20.40
CA THR A 56 16.60 -9.87 20.17
C THR A 56 16.55 -8.78 19.11
N ASP A 57 17.37 -7.75 19.28
CA ASP A 57 17.56 -6.68 18.30
C ASP A 57 17.97 -7.22 16.90
N LEU A 58 17.17 -6.91 15.89
CA LEU A 58 17.39 -7.27 14.49
C LEU A 58 17.76 -6.06 13.63
N ASP A 59 18.94 -6.11 13.03
CA ASP A 59 19.41 -5.14 12.05
C ASP A 59 19.04 -5.56 10.62
N PHE A 60 18.42 -4.68 9.85
CA PHE A 60 17.95 -4.96 8.50
C PHE A 60 18.75 -4.20 7.44
N THR A 61 19.04 -4.87 6.33
CA THR A 61 19.61 -4.24 5.12
C THR A 61 19.02 -4.88 3.88
N ILE A 62 18.55 -4.07 2.93
CA ILE A 62 18.10 -4.54 1.62
C ILE A 62 19.05 -4.04 0.54
N THR A 63 19.44 -4.94 -0.35
CA THR A 63 20.35 -4.70 -1.46
C THR A 63 19.68 -5.07 -2.79
N ASP A 64 19.88 -4.26 -3.83
CA ASP A 64 19.40 -4.55 -5.19
C ASP A 64 20.29 -5.56 -5.94
N ASP A 65 19.90 -5.93 -7.16
CA ASP A 65 20.62 -6.85 -8.04
C ASP A 65 22.02 -6.37 -8.44
N ARG A 66 22.32 -5.08 -8.28
CA ARG A 66 23.61 -4.44 -8.59
C ARG A 66 24.51 -4.36 -7.36
N GLY A 67 24.06 -4.81 -6.20
CA GLY A 67 24.81 -4.74 -4.95
C GLY A 67 24.66 -3.39 -4.22
N ASN A 68 23.79 -2.50 -4.67
CA ASN A 68 23.53 -1.23 -3.99
C ASN A 68 22.63 -1.45 -2.78
N VAL A 69 22.98 -0.84 -1.66
CA VAL A 69 22.11 -0.83 -0.48
C VAL A 69 21.01 0.21 -0.69
N VAL A 70 19.76 -0.26 -0.74
CA VAL A 70 18.57 0.57 -0.99
C VAL A 70 17.76 0.85 0.27
N HIS A 71 17.98 0.07 1.33
CA HIS A 71 17.36 0.27 2.65
C HIS A 71 18.25 -0.25 3.78
N ARG A 72 18.27 0.45 4.90
CA ARG A 72 18.90 0.04 6.15
C ARG A 72 18.03 0.48 7.31
N ASP A 73 17.95 -0.37 8.31
CA ASP A 73 17.28 -0.07 9.55
C ASP A 73 18.02 -0.80 10.67
N PHE A 74 18.64 -0.03 11.55
CA PHE A 74 19.49 -0.52 12.66
C PHE A 74 19.04 0.10 13.98
N ASP A 75 17.81 0.60 14.04
CA ASP A 75 17.26 1.01 15.31
C ASP A 75 16.94 -0.24 16.16
N SER A 76 16.67 -0.02 17.45
CA SER A 76 16.47 -1.12 18.39
C SER A 76 15.12 -1.82 18.25
N THR A 77 14.36 -1.53 17.19
CA THR A 77 13.05 -2.15 16.95
C THR A 77 13.22 -3.32 16.00
N ASP A 78 12.55 -4.42 16.31
CA ASP A 78 12.51 -5.58 15.43
C ASP A 78 11.55 -5.40 14.24
N LEU A 79 11.35 -4.16 13.78
CA LEU A 79 10.36 -3.82 12.78
C LEU A 79 10.95 -2.86 11.77
N THR A 80 10.99 -3.30 10.51
CA THR A 80 11.30 -2.40 9.41
C THR A 80 10.26 -2.49 8.30
N PHE A 81 10.13 -1.40 7.54
CA PHE A 81 9.33 -1.38 6.33
C PHE A 81 9.89 -0.41 5.30
N VAL A 82 9.73 -0.75 4.03
CA VAL A 82 10.15 0.09 2.91
C VAL A 82 9.31 -0.21 1.67
N THR A 83 9.01 0.82 0.88
CA THR A 83 8.47 0.66 -0.47
C THR A 83 9.63 0.69 -1.46
N LEU A 84 9.87 -0.44 -2.12
CA LEU A 84 10.86 -0.58 -3.18
C LEU A 84 10.23 -0.26 -4.54
N THR A 85 11.03 0.27 -5.46
CA THR A 85 10.66 0.44 -6.87
C THR A 85 11.54 -0.45 -7.77
N PRO A 86 11.26 -1.77 -7.83
CA PRO A 86 11.98 -2.69 -8.70
C PRO A 86 12.09 -2.22 -10.16
N ARG A 87 13.29 -2.36 -10.74
CA ARG A 87 13.44 -2.23 -12.19
C ARG A 87 12.91 -3.48 -12.86
N ILE A 88 11.72 -3.39 -13.43
CA ILE A 88 11.08 -4.47 -14.15
C ILE A 88 11.45 -4.38 -15.64
N ASP A 89 12.27 -5.33 -16.10
CA ASP A 89 12.75 -5.42 -17.48
C ASP A 89 12.66 -6.86 -17.98
N GLY A 90 11.49 -7.23 -18.50
CA GLY A 90 11.21 -8.59 -19.00
C GLY A 90 11.16 -9.69 -17.93
N GLY A 91 11.29 -9.36 -16.65
CA GLY A 91 11.27 -10.32 -15.53
C GLY A 91 11.26 -9.64 -14.16
N CYS A 92 11.21 -10.46 -13.10
CA CYS A 92 11.22 -9.99 -11.72
C CYS A 92 12.62 -9.49 -11.32
N ALA A 93 12.68 -8.37 -10.61
CA ALA A 93 13.92 -7.89 -10.05
C ALA A 93 14.30 -8.75 -8.83
N SER A 94 15.59 -8.96 -8.65
CA SER A 94 16.13 -9.68 -7.49
C SER A 94 16.65 -8.70 -6.45
N TYR A 95 16.30 -8.92 -5.20
CA TYR A 95 16.81 -8.18 -4.04
C TYR A 95 17.26 -9.16 -2.97
N ALA A 96 18.21 -8.75 -2.13
CA ALA A 96 18.64 -9.51 -0.96
C ALA A 96 18.29 -8.73 0.31
N LEU A 97 17.46 -9.32 1.17
CA LEU A 97 17.25 -8.88 2.54
C LEU A 97 18.24 -9.61 3.45
N LYS A 98 19.08 -8.84 4.15
CA LYS A 98 19.93 -9.33 5.23
C LYS A 98 19.33 -8.91 6.55
N VAL A 99 19.18 -9.88 7.44
CA VAL A 99 18.70 -9.71 8.82
C VAL A 99 19.83 -10.15 9.75
N GLN A 100 20.45 -9.23 10.47
CA GLN A 100 21.51 -9.51 11.43
C GLN A 100 20.92 -9.51 12.83
N ASN A 101 20.98 -10.65 13.50
CA ASN A 101 20.60 -10.77 14.89
C ASN A 101 21.78 -10.35 15.78
N ARG A 102 21.59 -9.30 16.57
CA ARG A 102 22.58 -8.75 17.51
C ARG A 102 22.57 -9.41 18.88
N GLY A 103 21.58 -10.26 19.16
CA GLY A 103 21.41 -10.94 20.44
C GLY A 103 22.14 -12.28 20.55
N SER A 104 22.14 -12.81 21.78
CA SER A 104 22.75 -14.09 22.14
C SER A 104 21.81 -15.29 22.02
N VAL A 105 20.53 -15.07 21.69
CA VAL A 105 19.54 -16.10 21.37
C VAL A 105 19.01 -15.92 19.95
N TYR A 106 18.27 -16.90 19.42
CA TYR A 106 17.66 -16.76 18.10
C TYR A 106 16.43 -15.84 18.15
N ASN A 107 16.02 -15.31 17.00
CA ASN A 107 14.77 -14.57 16.83
C ASN A 107 14.09 -15.03 15.53
N ASN A 108 12.78 -15.29 15.60
CA ASN A 108 11.95 -15.59 14.44
C ASN A 108 11.36 -14.30 13.88
N PHE A 109 11.40 -14.15 12.57
CA PHE A 109 10.86 -12.97 11.90
C PHE A 109 9.96 -13.34 10.73
N VAL A 110 8.98 -12.48 10.46
CA VAL A 110 8.07 -12.58 9.33
C VAL A 110 8.43 -11.50 8.32
N VAL A 111 8.59 -11.90 7.06
CA VAL A 111 8.69 -11.01 5.91
C VAL A 111 7.33 -10.99 5.21
N THR A 112 6.72 -9.83 5.13
CA THR A 112 5.49 -9.57 4.38
C THR A 112 5.86 -8.78 3.12
N ILE A 113 5.52 -9.33 1.96
CA ILE A 113 5.69 -8.69 0.66
C ILE A 113 4.31 -8.38 0.11
N GLU A 114 4.05 -7.11 -0.19
CA GLU A 114 2.81 -6.65 -0.80
C GLU A 114 3.13 -6.01 -2.15
N ASP A 115 2.66 -6.64 -3.22
CA ASP A 115 2.74 -6.08 -4.56
C ASP A 115 1.77 -4.90 -4.69
N ARG A 116 2.33 -3.69 -4.87
CA ARG A 116 1.59 -2.41 -4.99
C ARG A 116 1.78 -1.73 -6.35
N GLY A 117 2.36 -2.47 -7.29
CA GLY A 117 2.76 -2.00 -8.61
C GLY A 117 2.18 -2.83 -9.74
N THR A 118 2.50 -2.46 -10.97
CA THR A 118 2.12 -3.21 -12.16
C THR A 118 3.20 -4.24 -12.49
N THR A 119 2.78 -5.45 -12.84
CA THR A 119 3.68 -6.55 -13.26
C THR A 119 4.39 -6.26 -14.58
N ALA A 120 5.47 -6.99 -14.86
CA ALA A 120 6.07 -7.10 -16.20
C ALA A 120 5.02 -7.55 -17.24
N SER A 121 4.44 -6.59 -17.95
CA SER A 121 3.59 -6.64 -19.14
C SER A 121 2.85 -7.95 -19.48
N THR A 122 1.52 -7.88 -19.46
CA THR A 122 0.77 -8.20 -20.68
C THR A 122 -0.26 -7.10 -20.89
N THR A 123 -0.17 -6.39 -22.01
CA THR A 123 -1.19 -5.47 -22.49
C THR A 123 -2.55 -6.16 -22.45
N THR A 124 -3.45 -5.74 -21.57
CA THR A 124 -4.88 -5.96 -21.76
C THR A 124 -5.62 -4.76 -21.18
N THR A 125 -6.37 -4.09 -22.04
CA THR A 125 -7.30 -3.01 -21.73
C THR A 125 -8.12 -3.35 -20.49
N ALA A 126 -7.94 -2.58 -19.42
CA ALA A 126 -8.56 -2.83 -18.12
C ALA A 126 -10.10 -2.73 -18.20
N ALA A 127 -10.78 -3.81 -17.82
CA ALA A 127 -12.17 -3.75 -17.40
C ALA A 127 -12.23 -3.20 -15.96
N ASN A 128 -12.82 -2.01 -15.80
CA ASN A 128 -13.21 -1.41 -14.53
C ASN A 128 -13.98 -2.41 -13.64
N THR A 129 -13.37 -2.96 -12.58
CA THR A 129 -14.10 -3.76 -11.57
C THR A 129 -13.66 -3.56 -10.11
N GLY A 130 -12.79 -2.59 -9.77
CA GLY A 130 -12.43 -2.29 -8.37
C GLY A 130 -13.19 -1.09 -7.78
N GLN A 131 -14.19 -1.35 -6.91
CA GLN A 131 -14.88 -0.45 -5.97
C GLN A 131 -15.36 0.95 -6.44
N ASN A 132 -15.33 1.27 -7.73
CA ASN A 132 -15.69 2.59 -8.26
C ASN A 132 -14.94 3.78 -7.60
N ARG A 133 -13.77 3.53 -6.98
CA ARG A 133 -12.86 4.56 -6.42
C ARG A 133 -13.56 5.62 -5.54
N ARG A 134 -14.60 5.19 -4.78
CA ARG A 134 -15.39 6.06 -3.90
C ARG A 134 -14.81 6.05 -2.49
N ILE A 135 -14.15 7.13 -2.10
CA ILE A 135 -13.46 7.23 -0.81
C ILE A 135 -14.19 8.19 0.12
N ALA A 136 -14.57 7.69 1.30
CA ALA A 136 -15.04 8.50 2.41
C ALA A 136 -13.85 9.21 3.07
N ILE A 137 -13.79 10.52 2.99
CA ILE A 137 -12.80 11.31 3.73
C ILE A 137 -13.44 11.73 5.06
N HIS A 138 -12.81 11.35 6.17
CA HIS A 138 -13.26 11.69 7.51
C HIS A 138 -12.38 12.78 8.12
N ASN A 139 -13.01 13.89 8.52
CA ASN A 139 -12.34 14.97 9.22
C ASN A 139 -12.44 14.75 10.73
N HIS A 140 -11.49 14.02 11.30
CA HIS A 140 -11.33 13.88 12.76
C HIS A 140 -10.43 14.97 13.37
N THR A 141 -10.04 15.98 12.59
CA THR A 141 -9.31 17.14 13.12
C THR A 141 -10.25 18.09 13.88
N ALA A 142 -9.69 19.00 14.67
CA ALA A 142 -10.44 20.05 15.36
C ALA A 142 -10.88 21.20 14.43
N GLU A 143 -10.55 21.16 13.14
CA GLU A 143 -10.70 22.29 12.21
C GLU A 143 -11.42 21.88 10.92
N ALA A 144 -12.06 22.82 10.23
CA ALA A 144 -12.67 22.54 8.94
C ALA A 144 -11.61 22.39 7.84
N PHE A 145 -11.76 21.40 6.96
CA PHE A 145 -11.00 21.33 5.70
C PHE A 145 -11.49 22.41 4.74
N ARG A 146 -10.54 23.14 4.15
CA ARG A 146 -10.75 24.16 3.10
C ARG A 146 -10.29 23.70 1.74
N LYS A 147 -9.28 22.82 1.70
CA LYS A 147 -8.79 22.23 0.45
C LYS A 147 -8.55 20.74 0.62
N LEU A 148 -8.82 20.01 -0.45
CA LEU A 148 -8.52 18.60 -0.60
C LEU A 148 -7.84 18.41 -1.94
N TYR A 149 -6.74 17.66 -1.92
CA TYR A 149 -5.95 17.30 -3.07
C TYR A 149 -5.75 15.80 -3.07
N TRP A 150 -5.71 15.24 -4.26
CA TRP A 150 -5.18 13.90 -4.49
C TRP A 150 -4.45 13.86 -5.82
N SER A 151 -3.46 12.99 -5.88
CA SER A 151 -2.69 12.64 -7.08
C SER A 151 -2.38 11.15 -7.04
N ASN A 152 -2.31 10.51 -8.20
CA ASN A 152 -1.76 9.17 -8.24
C ASN A 152 -0.29 9.22 -7.73
N THR A 153 0.19 8.14 -7.14
CA THR A 153 1.54 8.10 -6.53
C THR A 153 2.69 8.17 -7.54
N ALA A 154 2.42 8.16 -8.85
CA ALA A 154 3.44 8.38 -9.87
C ALA A 154 3.71 9.89 -10.10
N GLU A 155 2.81 10.77 -9.66
CA GLU A 155 3.02 12.22 -9.67
C GLU A 155 3.90 12.65 -8.49
N THR A 156 4.87 13.52 -8.76
CA THR A 156 5.77 14.05 -7.72
C THR A 156 5.22 15.31 -7.03
N THR A 157 4.09 15.84 -7.50
CA THR A 157 3.46 17.04 -6.95
C THR A 157 1.94 16.95 -6.94
N PHE A 158 1.32 17.51 -5.90
CA PHE A 158 -0.13 17.64 -5.86
C PHE A 158 -0.62 18.64 -6.91
N PRO A 159 -1.80 18.40 -7.51
CA PRO A 159 -2.40 19.35 -8.45
C PRO A 159 -2.73 20.67 -7.73
N THR A 160 -2.73 21.77 -8.47
CA THR A 160 -3.13 23.09 -7.94
C THR A 160 -4.65 23.21 -7.75
N THR A 161 -5.43 22.36 -8.44
CA THR A 161 -6.89 22.34 -8.36
C THR A 161 -7.36 21.79 -7.02
N ASN A 162 -8.14 22.59 -6.29
CA ASN A 162 -8.87 22.12 -5.11
C ASN A 162 -10.00 21.17 -5.51
N ARG A 163 -10.01 19.98 -4.92
CA ARG A 163 -10.97 18.92 -5.21
C ARG A 163 -12.02 18.72 -4.10
N LEU A 164 -12.03 19.57 -3.07
CA LEU A 164 -13.01 19.53 -1.96
C LEU A 164 -14.43 19.94 -2.40
N GLY A 165 -14.52 20.76 -3.45
CA GLY A 165 -15.74 21.45 -3.86
C GLY A 165 -15.91 22.81 -3.16
N THR A 166 -17.12 23.38 -3.26
CA THR A 166 -17.42 24.75 -2.78
C THR A 166 -17.70 24.82 -1.28
N SER A 167 -18.17 23.74 -0.67
CA SER A 167 -18.48 23.69 0.76
C SER A 167 -17.35 23.08 1.57
N PRO A 168 -16.88 23.74 2.65
CA PRO A 168 -15.90 23.18 3.56
C PRO A 168 -16.40 21.88 4.21
N MET A 169 -15.48 21.05 4.69
CA MET A 169 -15.82 19.88 5.52
C MET A 169 -15.49 20.20 6.97
N ASN A 170 -16.51 20.41 7.80
CA ASN A 170 -16.35 20.77 9.22
C ASN A 170 -15.69 19.63 10.01
N ALA A 171 -15.16 19.95 11.19
CA ALA A 171 -14.68 18.96 12.14
C ALA A 171 -15.78 17.93 12.45
N GLY A 172 -15.40 16.65 12.54
CA GLY A 172 -16.30 15.51 12.77
C GLY A 172 -17.13 15.07 11.55
N SER A 173 -17.03 15.76 10.41
CA SER A 173 -17.78 15.39 9.20
C SER A 173 -17.05 14.36 8.34
N ASN A 174 -17.82 13.60 7.55
CA ASN A 174 -17.28 12.77 6.48
C ASN A 174 -17.96 13.12 5.14
N ARG A 175 -17.27 12.87 4.02
CA ARG A 175 -17.82 13.05 2.66
C ARG A 175 -17.18 12.08 1.68
N ASN A 176 -17.99 11.53 0.78
CA ASN A 176 -17.53 10.62 -0.29
C ASN A 176 -17.05 11.39 -1.52
N PHE A 177 -15.87 11.05 -2.01
CA PHE A 177 -15.26 11.58 -3.23
C PHE A 177 -15.07 10.47 -4.27
N ASP A 178 -15.24 10.81 -5.55
CA ASP A 178 -14.80 9.95 -6.65
C ASP A 178 -13.35 10.31 -6.94
N VAL A 179 -12.43 9.39 -6.65
CA VAL A 179 -10.99 9.60 -6.77
C VAL A 179 -10.49 9.07 -8.12
N ASN A 180 -11.36 8.94 -9.11
CA ASN A 180 -10.95 8.60 -10.46
C ASN A 180 -10.35 9.82 -11.18
N ASP A 181 -9.05 9.76 -11.49
CA ASP A 181 -8.34 10.76 -12.28
C ASP A 181 -8.22 10.39 -13.77
N GLY A 182 -8.82 9.26 -14.18
CA GLY A 182 -8.75 8.73 -15.55
C GLY A 182 -7.49 7.93 -15.85
N SER A 183 -6.50 7.88 -14.96
CA SER A 183 -5.27 7.11 -15.15
C SER A 183 -5.46 5.60 -15.02
N GLY A 184 -6.54 5.18 -14.35
CA GLY A 184 -6.76 3.79 -13.97
C GLY A 184 -5.99 3.34 -12.72
N ALA A 185 -5.16 4.21 -12.13
CA ALA A 185 -4.39 3.91 -10.93
C ALA A 185 -5.27 3.54 -9.73
N CYS A 186 -4.66 2.80 -8.80
CA CYS A 186 -5.27 2.44 -7.51
C CYS A 186 -4.60 3.13 -6.33
N HIS A 187 -3.36 3.59 -6.44
CA HIS A 187 -2.65 4.20 -5.33
C HIS A 187 -2.57 5.71 -5.48
N PHE A 188 -2.99 6.42 -4.44
CA PHE A 188 -3.07 7.88 -4.42
C PHE A 188 -2.48 8.45 -3.14
N ASP A 189 -1.82 9.59 -3.28
CA ASP A 189 -1.51 10.47 -2.17
C ASP A 189 -2.67 11.44 -1.97
N PHE A 190 -2.98 11.74 -0.71
CA PHE A 190 -4.02 12.67 -0.32
C PHE A 190 -3.42 13.76 0.57
N LYS A 191 -3.83 14.99 0.32
CA LYS A 191 -3.49 16.14 1.17
C LYS A 191 -4.75 16.95 1.47
N VAL A 192 -4.94 17.29 2.73
CA VAL A 192 -5.95 18.24 3.18
C VAL A 192 -5.30 19.48 3.78
N GLU A 193 -5.90 20.65 3.52
CA GLU A 193 -5.53 21.92 4.18
C GLU A 193 -6.71 22.42 5.01
N THR A 194 -6.47 22.71 6.28
CA THR A 194 -7.47 23.21 7.23
C THR A 194 -7.68 24.73 7.13
N ALA A 195 -8.67 25.26 7.85
CA ALA A 195 -8.97 26.68 7.94
C ALA A 195 -7.79 27.54 8.45
N SER A 196 -6.92 27.01 9.31
CA SER A 196 -5.70 27.70 9.76
C SER A 196 -4.53 27.61 8.77
N GLY A 197 -4.66 26.84 7.68
CA GLY A 197 -3.57 26.57 6.73
C GLY A 197 -2.71 25.36 7.09
N ARG A 198 -2.98 24.66 8.20
CA ARG A 198 -2.28 23.39 8.52
C ARG A 198 -2.62 22.33 7.49
N SER A 199 -1.60 21.58 7.08
CA SER A 199 -1.72 20.49 6.11
C SER A 199 -1.57 19.13 6.77
N TYR A 200 -2.34 18.15 6.30
CA TYR A 200 -2.15 16.74 6.62
C TYR A 200 -2.03 15.96 5.32
N THR A 201 -1.09 15.01 5.28
CA THR A 201 -0.86 14.16 4.12
C THR A 201 -1.02 12.70 4.53
N LYS A 202 -1.69 11.91 3.70
CA LYS A 202 -1.75 10.46 3.77
C LYS A 202 -1.30 9.95 2.42
N SER A 203 -0.22 9.17 2.41
CA SER A 203 0.41 8.71 1.18
C SER A 203 0.11 7.25 0.89
N ASP A 204 0.22 6.88 -0.38
CA ASP A 204 0.09 5.51 -0.88
C ASP A 204 -1.22 4.77 -0.49
N ILE A 205 -2.34 5.48 -0.52
CA ILE A 205 -3.66 4.89 -0.22
C ILE A 205 -4.19 4.13 -1.43
N ASN A 206 -4.52 2.85 -1.25
CA ASN A 206 -5.12 2.02 -2.30
C ASN A 206 -6.63 2.27 -2.43
N VAL A 207 -7.03 3.22 -3.28
CA VAL A 207 -8.44 3.61 -3.53
C VAL A 207 -9.28 2.55 -4.26
N CYS A 208 -8.68 1.45 -4.68
CA CYS A 208 -9.40 0.32 -5.28
C CYS A 208 -9.87 -0.70 -4.23
N THR A 209 -9.32 -0.65 -3.01
CA THR A 209 -9.62 -1.57 -1.91
C THR A 209 -10.08 -0.84 -0.65
N GLU A 210 -9.55 0.35 -0.41
CA GLU A 210 -9.92 1.20 0.71
C GLU A 210 -11.22 1.94 0.41
N SER A 211 -12.10 2.02 1.40
CA SER A 211 -13.35 2.78 1.31
C SER A 211 -13.31 4.10 2.08
N SER A 212 -12.30 4.31 2.94
CA SER A 212 -12.25 5.48 3.83
C SER A 212 -10.83 5.89 4.21
N ILE A 213 -10.63 7.19 4.43
CA ILE A 213 -9.39 7.78 4.95
C ILE A 213 -9.73 8.70 6.11
N GLU A 214 -8.99 8.56 7.19
CA GLU A 214 -9.14 9.38 8.39
C GLU A 214 -7.97 10.34 8.55
N PHE A 215 -8.29 11.61 8.82
CA PHE A 215 -7.33 12.65 9.11
C PHE A 215 -7.55 13.20 10.51
N GLY A 216 -6.49 13.31 11.32
CA GLY A 216 -6.55 13.83 12.68
C GLY A 216 -6.62 12.80 13.81
N THR A 217 -6.49 11.50 13.48
CA THR A 217 -6.42 10.40 14.46
C THR A 217 -5.00 10.02 14.87
N GLU A 218 -4.00 10.57 14.18
CA GLU A 218 -2.60 10.53 14.63
C GLU A 218 -2.49 11.48 15.84
N PHE A 219 -2.03 10.97 16.99
CA PHE A 219 -2.01 11.58 18.33
C PHE A 219 -3.23 11.27 19.22
N SER A 220 -3.17 10.10 19.87
CA SER A 220 -3.54 9.96 21.28
C SER A 220 -2.62 8.93 21.93
N HIS A 221 -1.61 9.49 22.62
CA HIS A 221 -0.61 8.89 23.52
C HIS A 221 0.51 8.04 22.89
#